data_AF-A0A316JQB1-F1
#
_entry.id   AF-A0A316JQB1-F1
#
_cell.length_a   1.000
_cell.length_b   1.000
_cell.length_c   1.000
_cell.angle_alpha   90.00
_cell.angle_beta   90.00
_cell.angle_gamma   90.00
#
_symmetry.space_group_name_H-M   'P 1'
#
loop_
_entity.id
_entity.type
_entity.pdbx_description
1 polymer ?
#
loop_
_entity_poly.entity_id
_entity_poly.type
_entity_poly.pdbx_seq_one_letter_code
_entity_poly.pdbx_strand_id
1 'polypeptide(L)'
;MQLIFNDIGGGEIFLILIFILIFFGAKSIPGLARTFGRTIRQVREASSDIQDEIRKSGDEMKKDLNLQGTIRETAEDIRRPLDQYAADLEDSMKYQPPKRPSHVKPMGHNPKEVEAPQQDKNPSIEEKEANPDQPKGEE
;
A
#
# COMPACT_ATOMS: atom_id res chain seq x y z
N MET A 1 29.71 -36.53 19.00
CA MET A 1 30.07 -35.19 19.52
C MET A 1 29.26 -34.17 18.72
N GLN A 2 27.98 -33.98 19.08
CA GLN A 2 27.03 -33.19 18.29
C GLN A 2 25.78 -32.85 19.13
N LEU A 3 25.98 -32.31 20.34
CA LEU A 3 24.88 -31.96 21.26
C LEU A 3 24.86 -30.47 21.65
N ILE A 4 25.73 -29.64 21.06
CA ILE A 4 25.95 -28.24 21.46
C ILE A 4 25.48 -27.24 20.39
N PHE A 5 24.83 -27.67 19.31
CA PHE A 5 24.47 -26.75 18.21
C PHE A 5 23.06 -26.97 17.63
N ASN A 6 22.36 -28.04 17.98
CA ASN A 6 21.07 -28.36 17.38
C ASN A 6 19.88 -27.75 18.14
N ASP A 7 20.08 -27.44 19.42
CA ASP A 7 19.06 -26.84 20.28
C ASP A 7 19.78 -25.85 21.22
N ILE A 8 19.77 -24.57 20.86
CA ILE A 8 20.24 -23.50 21.75
C ILE A 8 19.22 -23.37 22.89
N GLY A 9 19.34 -24.29 23.85
CA GLY A 9 18.58 -24.29 25.09
C GLY A 9 19.15 -23.27 26.07
N GLY A 10 18.36 -22.91 27.09
CA GLY A 10 18.78 -21.95 28.12
C GLY A 10 20.07 -22.35 28.86
N GLY A 11 20.35 -23.66 28.97
CA GLY A 11 21.59 -24.16 29.59
C GLY A 11 22.85 -23.89 28.77
N GLU A 12 22.77 -23.94 27.44
CA GLU A 12 23.91 -23.66 26.56
C GLU A 12 24.27 -22.17 26.59
N ILE A 13 23.25 -21.30 26.51
CA ILE A 13 23.41 -19.84 26.66
C ILE A 13 24.07 -19.51 27.99
N PHE A 14 23.66 -20.19 29.07
CA PHE A 14 24.26 -19.99 30.40
C PHE A 14 25.73 -20.43 30.45
N LEU A 15 26.09 -21.54 29.81
CA LEU A 15 27.48 -22.02 29.72
C LEU A 15 28.36 -21.05 28.92
N ILE A 16 27.86 -20.52 27.80
CA ILE A 16 28.55 -19.49 27.00
C ILE A 16 28.74 -18.22 27.82
N LEU A 17 27.72 -17.78 28.57
CA LEU A 17 27.84 -16.62 29.45
C LEU A 17 28.91 -16.82 30.52
N ILE A 18 28.96 -18.00 31.16
CA ILE A 18 30.01 -18.33 32.14
C ILE A 18 31.39 -18.25 31.49
N PHE A 19 31.55 -18.82 30.29
CA PHE A 19 32.81 -18.76 29.56
C PHE A 19 33.22 -17.30 29.31
N ILE A 20 32.32 -16.46 28.78
CA ILE A 20 32.59 -15.03 28.58
C ILE A 20 32.93 -14.35 29.91
N LEU A 21 32.25 -14.67 31.01
CA LEU A 21 32.52 -14.11 32.34
C LEU A 21 33.91 -14.51 32.87
N ILE A 22 34.42 -15.69 32.56
CA ILE A 22 35.77 -16.12 32.96
C ILE A 22 36.84 -15.38 32.14
N PHE A 23 36.64 -15.24 30.84
CA PHE A 23 37.62 -14.62 29.94
C PHE A 23 37.63 -13.09 30.04
N PHE A 24 36.47 -12.47 30.12
CA PHE A 24 36.31 -11.01 30.16
C PHE A 24 36.10 -10.47 31.57
N GLY A 25 35.61 -11.28 32.51
CA GLY A 25 35.26 -10.84 33.87
C GLY A 25 33.84 -10.27 33.98
N ALA A 26 33.17 -10.50 35.11
CA ALA A 26 31.80 -10.02 35.37
C ALA A 26 31.68 -8.48 35.37
N LYS A 27 32.78 -7.74 35.60
CA LYS A 27 32.78 -6.27 35.58
C LYS A 27 32.84 -5.68 34.16
N SER A 28 33.28 -6.45 33.17
CA SER A 28 33.57 -5.95 31.82
C SER A 28 32.32 -5.89 30.94
N ILE A 29 31.41 -6.88 31.03
CA ILE A 29 30.17 -6.89 30.24
C ILE A 29 29.29 -5.64 30.53
N PRO A 30 29.01 -5.27 31.80
CA PRO A 30 28.23 -4.06 32.08
C PRO A 30 28.94 -2.78 31.63
N GLY A 31 30.28 -2.76 31.65
CA GLY A 31 31.07 -1.64 31.13
C GLY A 31 30.91 -1.47 29.63
N LEU A 32 31.14 -2.55 28.86
CA LEU A 32 31.01 -2.59 27.41
C LEU A 32 29.58 -2.30 26.94
N ALA A 33 28.58 -2.83 27.64
CA ALA A 33 27.18 -2.54 27.33
C ALA A 33 26.85 -1.05 27.51
N ARG A 34 27.36 -0.41 28.56
CA ARG A 34 27.15 1.02 28.80
C ARG A 34 27.88 1.89 27.76
N THR A 35 29.11 1.55 27.39
CA THR A 35 29.86 2.32 26.38
C THR A 35 29.23 2.15 25.01
N PHE A 36 28.91 0.93 24.60
CA PHE A 36 28.22 0.64 23.34
C PHE A 36 26.84 1.29 23.27
N GLY A 37 26.05 1.25 24.35
CA GLY A 37 24.77 1.95 24.42
C GLY A 37 24.89 3.46 24.28
N ARG A 38 25.94 4.07 24.87
CA ARG A 38 26.24 5.49 24.67
C ARG A 38 26.68 5.78 23.23
N THR A 39 27.49 4.92 22.63
CA THR A 39 27.91 5.03 21.22
C THR A 39 26.71 4.96 20.28
N ILE A 40 25.83 3.98 20.42
CA ILE A 40 24.61 3.87 19.61
C ILE A 40 23.76 5.13 19.76
N ARG A 41 23.60 5.63 20.99
CA ARG A 41 22.84 6.86 21.24
C ARG A 41 23.45 8.06 20.52
N GLN A 42 24.76 8.25 20.62
CA GLN A 42 25.46 9.35 19.96
C GLN A 42 25.38 9.24 18.43
N VAL A 43 25.56 8.04 17.88
CA VAL A 43 25.42 7.80 16.44
C VAL A 43 24.00 8.12 15.98
N ARG A 44 22.98 7.69 16.73
CA ARG A 44 21.58 7.97 16.42
C ARG A 44 21.26 9.47 16.47
N GLU A 45 21.74 10.17 17.49
CA GLU A 45 21.56 11.62 17.63
C GLU A 45 22.21 12.36 16.45
N ALA A 46 23.48 12.11 16.19
CA ALA A 46 24.20 12.74 15.08
C ALA A 46 23.57 12.42 13.71
N SER A 47 23.06 11.19 13.54
CA SER A 47 22.34 10.81 12.32
C SER A 47 20.99 11.55 12.20
N SER A 48 20.29 11.78 13.31
CA SER A 48 19.04 12.53 13.34
C SER A 48 19.29 13.99 12.99
N ASP A 49 20.31 14.62 13.58
CA ASP A 49 20.69 16.00 13.30
C ASP A 49 21.01 16.19 11.80
N ILE A 50 21.81 15.28 11.22
CA ILE A 50 22.12 15.29 9.79
C ILE A 50 20.85 15.09 8.96
N GLN A 51 19.97 14.16 9.34
CA GLN A 51 18.71 13.93 8.64
C GLN A 51 17.82 15.17 8.67
N ASP A 52 17.74 15.86 9.79
CA ASP A 52 16.94 17.07 9.96
C ASP A 52 17.53 18.25 9.18
N GLU A 53 18.86 18.40 9.16
CA GLU A 53 19.55 19.39 8.34
C GLU A 53 19.34 19.13 6.84
N ILE A 54 19.42 17.87 6.39
CA ILE A 54 19.14 17.50 5.00
C ILE A 54 17.68 17.77 4.64
N ARG A 55 16.73 17.43 5.52
CA ARG A 55 15.30 17.70 5.31
C ARG A 55 15.03 19.20 5.22
N LYS A 56 15.59 19.98 6.14
CA LYS A 56 15.45 21.44 6.18
C LYS A 56 16.11 22.09 4.96
N SER A 57 17.33 21.70 4.61
CA SER A 57 18.02 22.18 3.41
C SER A 57 17.25 21.83 2.15
N GLY A 58 16.71 20.61 2.06
CA GLY A 58 15.87 20.18 0.96
C GLY A 58 14.56 20.96 0.86
N ASP A 59 13.93 21.29 1.98
CA ASP A 59 12.70 22.09 2.02
C ASP A 59 12.96 23.57 1.69
N GLU A 60 14.06 24.13 2.18
CA GLU A 60 14.53 25.48 1.83
C GLU A 60 14.89 25.56 0.35
N MET A 61 15.59 24.58 -0.21
CA MET A 61 15.85 24.49 -1.65
C MET A 61 14.56 24.37 -2.47
N LYS A 62 13.55 23.60 -2.00
CA LYS A 62 12.23 23.49 -2.65
C LYS A 62 11.39 24.77 -2.56
N LYS A 63 11.70 25.65 -1.62
CA LYS A 63 11.05 26.94 -1.42
C LYS A 63 11.73 28.04 -2.24
N ASP A 64 13.07 28.03 -2.27
CA ASP A 64 13.89 29.02 -2.98
C ASP A 64 13.89 28.77 -4.49
N LEU A 65 13.97 27.51 -4.92
CA LEU A 65 13.54 27.11 -6.24
C LEU A 65 12.02 27.07 -6.17
N ASN A 66 11.31 27.92 -6.91
CA ASN A 66 9.84 28.01 -6.91
C ASN A 66 9.18 26.75 -7.54
N LEU A 67 9.58 25.55 -7.09
CA LEU A 67 9.19 24.26 -7.63
C LEU A 67 7.68 24.08 -7.56
N GLN A 68 7.02 24.60 -6.52
CA GLN A 68 5.57 24.55 -6.43
C GLN A 68 4.90 25.41 -7.50
N GLY A 69 5.46 26.57 -7.82
CA GLY A 69 4.99 27.41 -8.93
C GLY A 69 5.19 26.70 -10.26
N THR A 70 6.40 26.20 -10.53
CA THR A 70 6.73 25.50 -11.79
C THR A 70 5.95 24.20 -11.95
N ILE A 71 5.75 23.41 -10.88
CA ILE A 71 4.95 22.17 -10.92
C ILE A 71 3.49 22.49 -11.19
N ARG A 72 2.93 23.53 -10.57
CA ARG A 72 1.53 23.94 -10.79
C ARG A 72 1.30 24.48 -12.20
N GLU A 73 2.22 25.30 -12.69
CA GLU A 73 2.21 25.82 -14.06
C GLU A 73 2.32 24.67 -15.07
N THR A 74 3.29 23.76 -14.88
CA THR A 74 3.45 22.55 -15.71
C THR A 74 2.22 21.65 -15.66
N ALA A 75 1.61 21.48 -14.48
CA ALA A 75 0.39 20.69 -14.32
C ALA A 75 -0.80 21.33 -15.03
N GLU A 76 -0.95 22.65 -15.00
CA GLU A 76 -2.00 23.36 -15.73
C GLU A 76 -1.82 23.26 -17.26
N ASP A 77 -0.59 23.46 -17.75
CA ASP A 77 -0.26 23.38 -19.18
C ASP A 77 -0.54 21.99 -19.76
N ILE A 78 -0.31 20.94 -18.97
CA ILE A 78 -0.62 19.55 -19.35
C ILE A 78 -2.13 19.26 -19.23
N ARG A 79 -2.80 19.81 -18.20
CA ARG A 79 -4.21 19.49 -17.92
C ARG A 79 -5.18 20.09 -18.93
N ARG A 80 -4.95 21.31 -19.41
CA ARG A 80 -5.82 21.97 -20.41
C ARG A 80 -6.05 21.15 -21.69
N PRO A 81 -5.01 20.65 -22.38
CA PRO A 81 -5.23 19.83 -23.57
C PRO A 81 -5.88 18.49 -23.24
N LEU A 82 -5.55 17.87 -22.09
CA LEU A 82 -6.19 16.62 -21.64
C LEU A 82 -7.71 16.78 -21.42
N ASP A 83 -8.12 17.87 -20.76
CA ASP A 83 -9.53 18.17 -20.51
C ASP A 83 -10.28 18.43 -21.83
N GLN A 84 -9.62 19.06 -22.82
CA GLN A 84 -10.19 19.24 -24.17
C GLN A 84 -10.39 17.92 -24.90
N TYR A 85 -9.38 17.04 -24.90
CA TYR A 85 -9.53 15.70 -25.48
C TYR A 85 -10.62 14.88 -24.80
N ALA A 86 -10.73 14.97 -23.47
CA ALA A 86 -11.76 14.29 -22.71
C ALA A 86 -13.17 14.80 -23.07
N ALA A 87 -13.33 16.12 -23.22
CA ALA A 87 -14.60 16.74 -23.62
C ALA A 87 -15.02 16.33 -25.05
N ASP A 88 -14.08 16.32 -26.00
CA ASP A 88 -14.34 15.92 -27.39
C ASP A 88 -14.69 14.42 -27.52
N LEU A 89 -14.06 13.59 -26.69
CA LEU A 89 -14.39 12.16 -26.58
C LEU A 89 -15.80 11.95 -26.01
N GLU A 90 -16.22 12.74 -25.03
CA GLU A 90 -17.57 12.61 -24.47
C GLU A 90 -18.67 13.06 -25.45
N ASP A 91 -18.44 14.13 -26.21
CA ASP A 91 -19.39 14.63 -27.21
C ASP A 91 -19.59 13.62 -28.36
N SER A 92 -18.50 13.03 -28.83
CA SER A 92 -18.54 12.01 -29.89
C SER A 92 -19.20 10.70 -29.44
N MET A 93 -19.18 10.38 -28.13
CA MET A 93 -19.88 9.22 -27.57
C MET A 93 -21.39 9.45 -27.39
N LYS A 94 -21.89 10.70 -27.40
CA LYS A 94 -23.32 11.04 -27.25
C LYS A 94 -24.12 11.07 -28.56
N TYR A 95 -23.57 10.52 -29.65
CA TYR A 95 -24.30 10.42 -30.92
C TYR A 95 -25.49 9.45 -30.83
N GLN A 96 -26.70 9.99 -30.74
CA GLN A 96 -27.96 9.27 -30.97
C GLN A 96 -28.43 9.56 -32.42
N PRO A 97 -28.53 8.56 -33.32
CA PRO A 97 -28.92 8.80 -34.70
C PRO A 97 -30.36 9.36 -34.79
N PRO A 98 -30.62 10.35 -35.68
CA PRO A 98 -31.92 11.02 -35.76
C PRO A 98 -33.02 10.07 -36.22
N LYS A 99 -34.11 9.99 -35.44
CA LYS A 99 -35.34 9.27 -35.81
C LYS A 99 -36.08 10.05 -36.90
N ARG A 100 -36.11 9.53 -38.13
CA ARG A 100 -36.92 10.06 -39.24
C ARG A 100 -38.41 9.82 -38.96
N PRO A 101 -39.28 10.84 -38.94
CA PRO A 101 -40.71 10.61 -38.79
C PRO A 101 -41.29 10.05 -40.10
N SER A 102 -41.56 8.74 -40.11
CA SER A 102 -42.36 8.07 -41.14
C SER A 102 -43.83 8.42 -40.94
N HIS A 103 -44.38 9.28 -41.79
CA HIS A 103 -45.82 9.51 -41.84
C HIS A 103 -46.47 8.47 -42.76
N VAL A 104 -46.93 7.36 -42.17
CA VAL A 104 -47.87 6.44 -42.82
C VAL A 104 -49.10 6.36 -41.92
N LYS A 105 -50.27 6.67 -42.48
CA LYS A 105 -51.56 6.76 -41.77
C LYS A 105 -51.94 5.42 -41.11
N PRO A 106 -52.63 5.46 -39.96
CA PRO A 106 -52.97 4.25 -39.20
C PRO A 106 -54.15 3.53 -39.84
N MET A 107 -53.99 2.23 -40.12
CA MET A 107 -55.10 1.32 -40.34
C MET A 107 -55.20 0.44 -39.10
N GLY A 108 -56.29 0.65 -38.34
CA GLY A 108 -56.48 0.08 -37.01
C GLY A 108 -56.64 -1.43 -37.01
N HIS A 109 -56.42 -2.06 -35.85
CA HIS A 109 -57.14 -3.25 -35.35
C HIS A 109 -56.85 -3.40 -33.83
N ASN A 110 -57.90 -3.17 -33.03
CA ASN A 110 -58.48 -3.89 -31.89
C ASN A 110 -57.67 -4.87 -30.98
N PRO A 111 -58.15 -5.17 -29.75
CA PRO A 111 -57.47 -4.81 -28.50
C PRO A 111 -57.43 -5.96 -27.49
N LYS A 112 -56.29 -6.61 -27.24
CA LYS A 112 -56.09 -7.60 -26.16
C LYS A 112 -54.59 -7.55 -25.84
N GLU A 113 -54.08 -7.56 -24.63
CA GLU A 113 -54.49 -8.21 -23.40
C GLU A 113 -53.65 -7.54 -22.30
N VAL A 114 -54.26 -7.27 -21.15
CA VAL A 114 -53.52 -6.87 -19.96
C VAL A 114 -53.17 -8.16 -19.24
N GLU A 115 -51.90 -8.58 -19.26
CA GLU A 115 -51.39 -9.56 -18.30
C GLU A 115 -50.55 -8.84 -17.24
N ALA A 116 -50.92 -9.08 -15.98
CA ALA A 116 -50.23 -8.61 -14.78
C ALA A 116 -49.24 -9.71 -14.27
N PRO A 117 -48.73 -9.64 -13.03
CA PRO A 117 -47.33 -9.35 -12.63
C PRO A 117 -46.53 -10.57 -12.11
N GLN A 118 -45.19 -10.46 -11.96
CA GLN A 118 -44.28 -11.09 -10.92
C GLN A 118 -42.82 -11.23 -11.44
N GLN A 119 -41.75 -10.72 -10.79
CA GLN A 119 -41.09 -11.09 -9.51
C GLN A 119 -39.85 -11.99 -9.76
N ASP A 120 -38.63 -11.57 -9.40
CA ASP A 120 -37.59 -12.52 -8.92
C ASP A 120 -36.40 -11.82 -8.23
N LYS A 121 -35.65 -12.63 -7.49
CA LYS A 121 -35.01 -12.40 -6.20
C LYS A 121 -33.58 -11.84 -6.24
N ASN A 122 -33.20 -11.34 -5.06
CA ASN A 122 -31.85 -11.20 -4.50
C ASN A 122 -30.94 -12.42 -4.85
N PRO A 123 -29.61 -12.26 -4.86
CA PRO A 123 -28.88 -12.63 -3.64
C PRO A 123 -27.66 -11.77 -3.28
N SER A 124 -27.48 -11.66 -1.96
CA SER A 124 -26.28 -11.22 -1.24
C SER A 124 -25.06 -12.10 -1.56
N ILE A 125 -23.88 -11.49 -1.63
CA ILE A 125 -22.59 -12.21 -1.74
C ILE A 125 -22.10 -12.57 -0.34
N GLU A 126 -22.01 -13.87 -0.07
CA GLU A 126 -21.29 -14.50 1.02
C GLU A 126 -20.10 -15.24 0.38
N GLU A 127 -18.88 -14.73 0.56
CA GLU A 127 -17.67 -15.34 0.00
C GLU A 127 -16.98 -16.20 1.05
N LYS A 128 -17.01 -17.51 0.81
CA LYS A 128 -16.30 -18.55 1.56
C LYS A 128 -14.82 -18.63 1.17
N GLU A 129 -13.97 -18.54 2.19
CA GLU A 129 -13.00 -19.56 2.60
C GLU A 129 -11.99 -20.15 1.58
N ALA A 130 -10.70 -19.89 1.79
CA ALA A 130 -9.61 -20.71 1.26
C ALA A 130 -8.50 -20.88 2.33
N ASN A 131 -8.43 -22.08 2.88
CA ASN A 131 -7.40 -22.63 3.77
C ASN A 131 -6.36 -23.40 2.95
N PRO A 132 -5.07 -23.35 3.30
CA PRO A 132 -4.24 -24.52 3.03
C PRO A 132 -3.37 -24.97 4.22
N ASP A 133 -3.12 -26.28 4.22
CA ASP A 133 -1.95 -26.97 4.77
C ASP A 133 -2.03 -27.59 6.18
N GLN A 134 -2.48 -28.85 6.19
CA GLN A 134 -1.78 -29.93 6.90
C GLN A 134 -1.51 -31.08 5.91
N PRO A 135 -0.30 -31.66 5.96
CA PRO A 135 -0.25 -33.09 6.21
C PRO A 135 0.73 -33.43 7.34
N LYS A 136 0.25 -34.19 8.32
CA LYS A 136 1.08 -35.05 9.16
C LYS A 136 1.28 -36.36 8.41
N GLY A 137 2.53 -36.77 8.23
CA GLY A 137 2.89 -38.16 7.96
C GLY A 137 3.20 -38.86 9.28
N GLU A 138 2.57 -40.00 9.51
CA GLU A 138 3.04 -41.05 10.42
C GLU A 138 2.97 -42.38 9.65
N GLU A 139 4.05 -43.16 9.82
CA GLU A 139 4.30 -44.59 9.51
C GLU A 139 4.19 -45.14 8.06
#